data_AF-A0A1M6U0E7-F1
#
_entry.id   AF-A0A1M6U0E7-F1
#
_cell.length_a   1.000
_cell.length_b   1.000
_cell.length_c   1.000
_cell.angle_alpha   90.00
_cell.angle_beta   90.00
_cell.angle_gamma   90.00
#
_symmetry.space_group_name_H-M   'P 1'
#
loop_
_entity.id
_entity.type
_entity.pdbx_description
1 polymer ?
#
loop_
_entity_poly.entity_id
_entity_poly.type
_entity_poly.pdbx_seq_one_letter_code
_entity_poly.pdbx_strand_id
1 'polypeptide(L)'
;MSKPKKNSSFIEKIEPSFVLVDIIMMGFMSYQYFSVWFSPHLVDPNRIFQMAGLMGFEFIMIHSGVFMAVMPRKISLLIFVPAYGLFAWAFNSIIGGDNIVAYIYLIAVFNRMRFAFFNVNDDLRSQQILRSAYAAITYFFLLIGVAIGSSIVPEFGLNDENLTRIGYDEAKTHGGIFLDEPQTAICLGAIYYFALALYGLPASWFWKTIPKV
;
A
#
# COMPACT_ATOMS: atom_id res chain seq x y z
N MET A 1 -20.28 30.04 23.23
CA MET A 1 -20.90 30.15 21.90
C MET A 1 -20.53 28.89 21.12
N SER A 2 -21.33 27.83 21.22
CA SER A 2 -21.07 26.57 20.52
C SER A 2 -21.40 26.76 19.04
N LYS A 3 -20.41 26.60 18.16
CA LYS A 3 -20.64 26.59 16.72
C LYS A 3 -21.67 25.50 16.40
N PRO A 4 -22.68 25.76 15.55
CA PRO A 4 -23.66 24.75 15.18
C PRO A 4 -22.94 23.57 14.52
N LYS A 5 -23.22 22.35 14.98
CA LYS A 5 -22.76 21.10 14.37
C LYS A 5 -23.22 21.11 12.91
N LYS A 6 -22.29 21.41 12.00
CA LYS A 6 -22.46 21.26 10.56
C LYS A 6 -22.89 19.80 10.32
N ASN A 7 -24.02 19.59 9.64
CA ASN A 7 -24.53 18.26 9.33
C ASN A 7 -23.38 17.41 8.75
N SER A 8 -22.97 16.38 9.50
CA SER A 8 -21.87 15.51 9.10
C SER A 8 -22.19 14.92 7.73
N SER A 9 -21.36 15.17 6.72
CA SER A 9 -21.60 14.65 5.38
C SER A 9 -21.64 13.11 5.41
N PHE A 10 -22.33 12.47 4.46
CA PHE A 10 -22.46 11.00 4.40
C PHE A 10 -21.11 10.27 4.53
N ILE A 11 -20.03 10.87 4.00
CA ILE A 11 -18.68 10.32 4.05
C ILE A 11 -18.12 10.30 5.46
N GLU A 12 -18.41 11.31 6.28
CA GLU A 12 -17.92 11.38 7.66
C GLU A 12 -18.50 10.26 8.53
N LYS A 13 -19.71 9.78 8.20
CA LYS A 13 -20.33 8.65 8.88
C LYS A 13 -19.72 7.29 8.50
N ILE A 14 -19.20 7.16 7.28
CA ILE A 14 -18.62 5.91 6.75
C ILE A 14 -17.10 5.89 6.95
N GLU A 15 -16.49 7.02 7.24
CA GLU A 15 -15.06 7.15 7.45
C GLU A 15 -14.47 6.14 8.44
N PRO A 16 -15.09 5.87 9.61
CA PRO A 16 -14.59 4.84 10.52
C PRO A 16 -14.59 3.43 9.89
N SER A 17 -15.60 3.12 9.07
CA SER A 17 -15.69 1.84 8.36
C SER A 17 -14.59 1.71 7.31
N PHE A 18 -14.28 2.78 6.58
CA PHE A 18 -13.17 2.78 5.63
C PHE A 18 -11.82 2.62 6.32
N VAL A 19 -11.60 3.28 7.47
CA VAL A 19 -10.38 3.10 8.26
C VAL A 19 -10.25 1.65 8.72
N LEU A 20 -11.34 1.02 9.17
CA LEU A 20 -11.33 -0.39 9.55
C LEU A 20 -11.01 -1.32 8.37
N VAL A 21 -11.64 -1.09 7.21
CA VAL A 21 -11.35 -1.84 5.99
C VAL A 21 -9.87 -1.68 5.60
N ASP A 22 -9.33 -0.46 5.67
CA ASP A 22 -7.91 -0.24 5.38
C ASP A 22 -7.01 -1.02 6.34
N ILE A 23 -7.29 -1.07 7.65
CA ILE A 23 -6.50 -1.84 8.62
C ILE A 23 -6.52 -3.33 8.28
N ILE A 24 -7.72 -3.87 8.01
CA ILE A 24 -7.89 -5.28 7.65
C ILE A 24 -7.11 -5.59 6.37
N MET A 25 -7.20 -4.71 5.37
CA MET A 25 -6.46 -4.87 4.11
C MET A 25 -4.94 -4.81 4.33
N MET A 26 -4.44 -3.89 5.14
CA MET A 26 -3.00 -3.79 5.46
C MET A 26 -2.52 -5.03 6.24
N GLY A 27 -3.29 -5.50 7.21
CA GLY A 27 -2.99 -6.73 7.95
C GLY A 27 -3.01 -7.97 7.07
N PHE A 28 -4.00 -8.09 6.18
CA PHE A 28 -4.07 -9.16 5.19
C PHE A 28 -2.89 -9.12 4.22
N MET A 29 -2.52 -7.94 3.71
CA MET A 29 -1.35 -7.79 2.83
C MET A 29 -0.08 -8.21 3.56
N SER A 30 0.12 -7.74 4.80
CA SER A 30 1.27 -8.15 5.62
C SER A 30 1.34 -9.67 5.79
N TYR A 31 0.21 -10.32 6.12
CA TYR A 31 0.13 -11.78 6.20
C TYR A 31 0.51 -12.47 4.88
N GLN A 32 0.05 -11.96 3.75
CA GLN A 32 0.39 -12.53 2.44
C GLN A 32 1.89 -12.42 2.15
N TYR A 33 2.52 -11.28 2.45
CA TYR A 33 3.97 -11.13 2.31
C TYR A 33 4.73 -12.07 3.26
N PHE A 34 4.31 -12.18 4.52
CA PHE A 34 4.91 -13.14 5.47
C PHE A 34 4.76 -14.59 5.01
N SER A 35 3.60 -14.98 4.48
CA SER A 35 3.36 -16.33 4.00
C SER A 35 4.26 -16.68 2.81
N VAL A 36 4.45 -15.74 1.87
CA VAL A 36 5.37 -15.91 0.75
C VAL A 36 6.82 -15.98 1.23
N TRP A 37 7.18 -15.18 2.24
CA TRP A 37 8.54 -15.15 2.77
C TRP A 37 8.95 -16.47 3.44
N PHE A 38 8.07 -17.05 4.27
CA PHE A 38 8.34 -18.30 4.99
C PHE A 38 8.14 -19.55 4.12
N SER A 39 7.12 -19.56 3.26
CA SER A 39 6.72 -20.77 2.51
C SER A 39 6.38 -20.44 1.05
N PRO A 40 7.38 -20.04 0.24
CA PRO A 40 7.14 -19.68 -1.17
C PRO A 40 6.74 -20.87 -2.04
N HIS A 41 7.09 -22.09 -1.64
CA HIS A 41 6.71 -23.33 -2.34
C HIS A 41 5.19 -23.58 -2.41
N LEU A 42 4.39 -22.90 -1.60
CA LEU A 42 2.93 -22.98 -1.62
C LEU A 42 2.31 -22.01 -2.64
N VAL A 43 3.14 -21.24 -3.36
CA VAL A 43 2.73 -20.10 -4.16
C VAL A 43 3.38 -20.15 -5.54
N ASP A 44 2.64 -19.76 -6.57
CA ASP A 44 3.13 -19.66 -7.95
C ASP A 44 4.31 -18.66 -8.06
N PRO A 45 5.41 -18.98 -8.78
CA PRO A 45 6.52 -18.05 -8.99
C PRO A 45 6.08 -16.69 -9.58
N ASN A 46 5.05 -16.65 -10.42
CA ASN A 46 4.49 -15.40 -10.96
C ASN A 46 3.92 -14.50 -9.85
N ARG A 47 3.37 -15.09 -8.80
CA ARG A 47 2.82 -14.33 -7.67
C ARG A 47 3.92 -13.74 -6.80
N ILE A 48 5.08 -14.40 -6.67
CA ILE A 48 6.26 -13.83 -6.00
C ILE A 48 6.76 -12.62 -6.78
N PHE A 49 6.85 -12.73 -8.11
CA PHE A 49 7.24 -11.64 -9.00
C PHE A 49 6.28 -10.46 -8.92
N GLN A 50 4.96 -10.73 -8.98
CA GLN A 50 3.91 -9.73 -8.81
C GLN A 50 4.01 -8.98 -7.48
N MET A 51 4.21 -9.70 -6.38
CA MET A 51 4.30 -9.10 -5.05
C MET A 51 5.59 -8.29 -4.85
N ALA A 52 6.73 -8.79 -5.34
CA ALA A 52 7.98 -8.05 -5.32
C ALA A 52 7.87 -6.72 -6.11
N GLY A 53 7.27 -6.77 -7.30
CA GLY A 53 7.04 -5.57 -8.10
C GLY A 53 6.00 -4.63 -7.50
N LEU A 54 4.97 -5.14 -6.81
CA LEU A 54 3.99 -4.31 -6.11
C LEU A 54 4.65 -3.39 -5.05
N MET A 55 5.73 -3.84 -4.42
CA MET A 55 6.50 -2.98 -3.50
C MET A 55 7.22 -1.84 -4.20
N GLY A 56 7.73 -2.03 -5.41
CA GLY A 56 8.26 -0.95 -6.24
C GLY A 56 7.18 0.09 -6.60
N PHE A 57 5.95 -0.37 -6.85
CA PHE A 57 4.82 0.52 -7.13
C PHE A 57 4.27 1.22 -5.90
N GLU A 58 4.33 0.58 -4.73
CA GLU A 58 3.95 1.21 -3.48
C GLU A 58 4.75 2.50 -3.26
N PHE A 59 6.02 2.58 -3.69
CA PHE A 59 6.79 3.83 -3.70
C PHE A 59 6.07 4.97 -4.45
N ILE A 60 5.48 4.72 -5.61
CA ILE A 60 4.74 5.74 -6.36
C ILE A 60 3.40 6.05 -5.68
N MET A 61 2.74 5.03 -5.13
CA MET A 61 1.44 5.18 -4.47
C MET A 61 1.51 5.94 -3.14
N ILE A 62 2.57 5.81 -2.34
CA ILE A 62 2.69 6.52 -1.05
C ILE A 62 2.74 8.04 -1.23
N HIS A 63 3.35 8.51 -2.31
CA HIS A 63 3.45 9.93 -2.62
C HIS A 63 2.12 10.51 -3.11
N SER A 64 1.25 9.65 -3.66
CA SER A 64 -0.07 10.05 -4.15
C SER A 64 -0.88 10.79 -3.09
N GLY A 65 -0.98 10.21 -1.89
CA GLY A 65 -1.76 10.78 -0.79
C GLY A 65 -1.24 12.14 -0.35
N VAL A 66 0.09 12.32 -0.33
CA VAL A 66 0.73 13.58 0.03
C VAL A 66 0.47 14.64 -1.04
N PHE A 67 0.74 14.34 -2.31
CA PHE A 67 0.57 15.31 -3.38
C PHE A 67 -0.89 15.75 -3.54
N MET A 68 -1.84 14.84 -3.40
CA MET A 68 -3.26 15.16 -3.56
C MET A 68 -3.84 15.93 -2.38
N ALA A 69 -3.26 15.77 -1.19
CA ALA A 69 -3.69 16.53 -0.05
C ALA A 69 -3.14 17.96 -0.05
N VAL A 70 -2.03 18.22 -0.74
CA VAL A 70 -1.41 19.55 -0.86
C VAL A 70 -1.87 20.31 -2.11
N MET A 71 -2.11 19.62 -3.24
CA MET A 71 -2.44 20.27 -4.51
C MET A 71 -3.94 20.60 -4.69
N PRO A 72 -4.27 21.65 -5.49
CA PRO A 72 -5.65 22.02 -5.79
C PRO A 72 -6.39 20.91 -6.54
N ARG A 73 -7.62 20.60 -6.12
CA ARG A 73 -8.46 19.51 -6.64
C ARG A 73 -8.48 19.39 -8.17
N LYS A 74 -8.62 20.50 -8.89
CA LYS A 74 -8.70 20.51 -10.37
C LYS A 74 -7.39 20.06 -11.02
N ILE A 75 -6.25 20.47 -10.47
CA ILE A 75 -4.91 20.10 -10.96
C ILE A 75 -4.61 18.66 -10.58
N SER A 76 -4.95 18.27 -9.34
CA SER A 76 -4.79 16.89 -8.89
C SER A 76 -5.54 15.91 -9.79
N LEU A 77 -6.80 16.19 -10.11
CA LEU A 77 -7.60 15.32 -10.97
C LEU A 77 -7.10 15.28 -12.43
N LEU A 78 -6.66 16.42 -12.97
CA LEU A 78 -6.21 16.50 -14.36
C LEU A 78 -4.86 15.81 -14.59
N ILE A 79 -3.94 15.88 -13.62
CA ILE A 79 -2.58 15.35 -13.78
C ILE A 79 -2.44 13.95 -13.17
N PHE A 80 -2.94 13.73 -11.95
CA PHE A 80 -2.72 12.45 -11.28
C PHE A 80 -3.54 11.32 -11.87
N VAL A 81 -4.79 11.56 -12.29
CA VAL A 81 -5.60 10.49 -12.88
C VAL A 81 -4.95 9.89 -14.13
N PRO A 82 -4.53 10.66 -15.15
CA PRO A 82 -3.85 10.07 -16.31
C PRO A 82 -2.46 9.52 -15.96
N ALA A 83 -1.71 10.16 -15.05
CA ALA A 83 -0.43 9.63 -14.61
C ALA A 83 -0.57 8.26 -13.93
N TYR A 84 -1.49 8.11 -12.97
CA TYR A 84 -1.76 6.84 -12.30
C TYR A 84 -2.34 5.78 -13.25
N GLY A 85 -3.16 6.19 -14.22
CA GLY A 85 -3.63 5.30 -15.28
C GLY A 85 -2.48 4.76 -16.13
N LEU A 86 -1.52 5.62 -16.50
CA LEU A 86 -0.33 5.22 -17.24
C LEU A 86 0.56 4.27 -16.41
N PHE A 87 0.76 4.57 -15.12
CA PHE A 87 1.50 3.68 -14.21
C PHE A 87 0.80 2.33 -14.05
N ALA A 88 -0.52 2.31 -13.89
CA ALA A 88 -1.29 1.06 -13.78
C ALA A 88 -1.18 0.21 -15.04
N TRP A 89 -1.26 0.85 -16.21
CA TRP A 89 -1.09 0.18 -17.50
C TRP A 89 0.33 -0.37 -17.66
N ALA A 90 1.36 0.46 -17.42
CA ALA A 90 2.75 0.04 -17.49
C ALA A 90 3.04 -1.12 -16.53
N PHE A 91 2.49 -1.08 -15.31
CA PHE A 91 2.61 -2.16 -14.33
C PHE A 91 2.02 -3.46 -14.85
N ASN A 92 0.79 -3.41 -15.35
CA ASN A 92 0.10 -4.58 -15.87
C ASN A 92 0.86 -5.20 -17.05
N SER A 93 1.48 -4.37 -17.88
CA SER A 93 2.34 -4.81 -18.99
C SER A 93 3.67 -5.43 -18.54
N ILE A 94 4.28 -4.92 -17.46
CA ILE A 94 5.56 -5.42 -16.93
C ILE A 94 5.36 -6.73 -16.16
N ILE A 95 4.33 -6.78 -15.32
CA ILE A 95 4.19 -7.84 -14.32
C ILE A 95 3.56 -9.13 -14.88
N GLY A 96 2.96 -9.06 -16.07
CA GLY A 96 2.42 -10.25 -16.74
C GLY A 96 1.35 -10.92 -15.88
N GLY A 97 0.14 -10.35 -15.87
CA GLY A 97 -0.98 -10.91 -15.15
C GLY A 97 -2.31 -10.55 -15.79
N ASP A 98 -3.37 -11.20 -15.31
CA ASP A 98 -4.73 -10.78 -15.62
C ASP A 98 -4.89 -9.30 -15.25
N ASN A 99 -5.69 -8.58 -16.05
CA ASN A 99 -6.03 -7.16 -15.84
C ASN A 99 -6.60 -6.86 -14.43
N ILE A 100 -6.87 -7.89 -13.62
CA ILE A 100 -7.26 -7.82 -12.23
C ILE A 100 -6.27 -7.03 -11.37
N VAL A 101 -4.96 -7.13 -11.62
CA VAL A 101 -3.94 -6.38 -10.85
C VAL A 101 -4.10 -4.88 -11.11
N ALA A 102 -4.29 -4.48 -12.37
CA ALA A 102 -4.59 -3.10 -12.74
C ALA A 102 -5.90 -2.61 -12.10
N TYR A 103 -6.95 -3.43 -12.08
CA TYR A 103 -8.22 -3.05 -11.46
C TYR A 103 -8.12 -2.88 -9.94
N ILE A 104 -7.46 -3.81 -9.24
CA ILE A 104 -7.22 -3.71 -7.79
C ILE A 104 -6.39 -2.45 -7.49
N TYR A 105 -5.37 -2.17 -8.31
CA TYR A 105 -4.58 -0.95 -8.19
C TYR A 105 -5.42 0.32 -8.36
N LEU A 106 -6.26 0.39 -9.40
CA LEU A 106 -7.16 1.53 -9.61
C LEU A 106 -8.15 1.72 -8.45
N ILE A 107 -8.67 0.63 -7.89
CA ILE A 107 -9.56 0.66 -6.72
C ILE A 107 -8.80 1.15 -5.47
N ALA A 108 -7.60 0.65 -5.24
CA ALA A 108 -6.76 1.06 -4.10
C ALA A 108 -6.40 2.55 -4.20
N VAL A 109 -6.00 3.00 -5.39
CA VAL A 109 -5.74 4.40 -5.69
C VAL A 109 -7.01 5.21 -5.49
N PHE A 110 -8.16 4.82 -6.04
CA PHE A 110 -9.43 5.51 -5.82
C PHE A 110 -9.80 5.63 -4.32
N ASN A 111 -9.64 4.55 -3.55
CA ASN A 111 -9.91 4.56 -2.12
C ASN A 111 -8.98 5.53 -1.36
N ARG A 112 -7.68 5.56 -1.70
CA ARG A 112 -6.70 6.52 -1.14
C ARG A 112 -6.98 7.95 -1.61
N MET A 113 -7.56 8.13 -2.81
CA MET A 113 -7.87 9.42 -3.43
C MET A 113 -9.29 9.94 -3.14
N ARG A 114 -10.13 9.22 -2.40
CA ARG A 114 -11.56 9.56 -2.25
C ARG A 114 -11.79 11.02 -1.83
N PHE A 115 -10.91 11.57 -1.02
CA PHE A 115 -10.97 12.95 -0.53
C PHE A 115 -10.59 14.02 -1.55
N ALA A 116 -9.91 13.66 -2.65
CA ALA A 116 -9.78 14.54 -3.80
C ALA A 116 -11.09 14.65 -4.60
N PHE A 117 -11.97 13.64 -4.53
CA PHE A 117 -13.27 13.62 -5.21
C PHE A 117 -14.42 14.18 -4.37
N PHE A 118 -14.26 14.27 -3.05
CA PHE A 118 -15.32 14.73 -2.15
C PHE A 118 -14.89 15.94 -1.32
N ASN A 119 -15.83 16.84 -1.02
CA ASN A 119 -15.54 18.04 -0.22
C ASN A 119 -15.57 17.66 1.28
N VAL A 120 -14.41 17.40 1.85
CA VAL A 120 -14.23 16.95 3.24
C VAL A 120 -13.92 18.13 4.15
N ASN A 121 -14.22 17.97 5.44
CA ASN A 121 -13.82 18.93 6.46
C ASN A 121 -12.29 18.99 6.61
N ASP A 122 -11.76 20.16 6.99
CA ASP A 122 -10.31 20.41 7.09
C ASP A 122 -9.63 19.47 8.10
N ASP A 123 -10.33 19.10 9.18
CA ASP A 123 -9.83 18.16 10.19
C ASP A 123 -9.56 16.76 9.61
N LEU A 124 -10.49 16.22 8.80
CA LEU A 124 -10.32 14.89 8.18
C LEU A 124 -9.22 14.90 7.13
N ARG A 125 -9.11 16.00 6.37
CA ARG A 125 -8.03 16.21 5.42
C ARG A 125 -6.67 16.22 6.12
N SER A 126 -6.55 16.89 7.26
CA SER A 126 -5.31 16.93 8.04
C SER A 126 -4.89 15.56 8.58
N GLN A 127 -5.85 14.74 9.03
CA GLN A 127 -5.58 13.38 9.50
C GLN A 127 -5.09 12.46 8.39
N GLN A 128 -5.60 12.63 7.16
CA GLN A 128 -5.13 11.87 6.00
C GLN A 128 -3.76 12.29 5.51
N ILE A 129 -3.46 13.60 5.56
CA ILE A 129 -2.10 14.10 5.29
C ILE A 129 -1.13 13.43 6.26
N LEU A 130 -1.47 13.41 7.55
CA LEU A 130 -0.64 12.79 8.57
C LEU A 130 -0.44 11.28 8.32
N ARG A 131 -1.52 10.56 8.00
CA ARG A 131 -1.46 9.12 7.67
C ARG A 131 -0.62 8.84 6.43
N SER A 132 -0.76 9.66 5.39
CA SER A 132 0.01 9.53 4.14
C SER A 132 1.49 9.88 4.36
N ALA A 133 1.78 10.92 5.13
CA ALA A 133 3.13 11.30 5.51
C ALA A 133 3.80 10.20 6.35
N TYR A 134 3.08 9.63 7.34
CA TYR A 134 3.56 8.50 8.12
C TYR A 134 3.89 7.29 7.23
N ALA A 135 3.01 6.94 6.29
CA ALA A 135 3.24 5.87 5.34
C ALA A 135 4.50 6.12 4.49
N ALA A 136 4.64 7.32 3.94
CA ALA A 136 5.79 7.67 3.10
C ALA A 136 7.11 7.64 3.88
N ILE A 137 7.13 8.22 5.09
CA ILE A 137 8.28 8.21 5.99
C ILE A 137 8.65 6.77 6.36
N THR A 138 7.68 5.96 6.77
CA THR A 138 7.89 4.56 7.15
C THR A 138 8.47 3.76 5.98
N TYR A 139 7.90 3.92 4.78
CA TYR A 139 8.42 3.27 3.58
C TYR A 139 9.87 3.68 3.30
N PHE A 140 10.20 4.98 3.37
CA PHE A 140 11.54 5.48 3.07
C PHE A 140 12.60 4.95 4.04
N PHE A 141 12.31 4.97 5.34
CA PHE A 141 13.23 4.43 6.35
C PHE A 141 13.38 2.91 6.26
N LEU A 142 12.30 2.18 6.00
CA LEU A 142 12.37 0.74 5.80
C LEU A 142 13.12 0.37 4.51
N LEU A 143 12.90 1.10 3.42
CA LEU A 143 13.62 0.93 2.16
C LEU A 143 15.12 1.02 2.38
N ILE A 144 15.58 2.09 3.04
CA ILE A 144 17.00 2.30 3.33
C ILE A 144 17.51 1.22 4.29
N GLY A 145 16.77 0.91 5.35
CA GLY A 145 17.17 -0.08 6.34
C GLY A 145 17.32 -1.48 5.73
N VAL A 146 16.40 -1.87 4.87
CA VAL A 146 16.41 -3.16 4.16
C VAL A 146 17.46 -3.17 3.06
N ALA A 147 17.69 -2.07 2.34
CA ALA A 147 18.73 -1.98 1.31
C ALA A 147 20.16 -2.02 1.91
N ILE A 148 20.38 -1.37 3.05
CA ILE A 148 21.68 -1.44 3.76
C ILE A 148 21.84 -2.79 4.46
N GLY A 149 20.75 -3.32 5.00
CA GLY A 149 20.72 -4.57 5.75
C GLY A 149 20.43 -5.80 4.90
N SER A 150 20.50 -5.73 3.57
CA SER A 150 20.07 -6.83 2.68
C SER A 150 20.82 -8.13 2.98
N SER A 151 22.10 -8.03 3.37
CA SER A 151 22.94 -9.16 3.78
C SER A 151 22.54 -9.81 5.13
N ILE A 152 21.67 -9.15 5.90
CA ILE A 152 21.20 -9.61 7.22
C ILE A 152 19.72 -10.02 7.14
N VAL A 153 19.01 -9.67 6.05
CA VAL A 153 17.62 -10.06 5.86
C VAL A 153 17.56 -11.59 5.77
N PRO A 154 16.79 -12.26 6.64
CA PRO A 154 16.67 -13.71 6.57
C PRO A 154 15.96 -14.10 5.27
N GLU A 155 16.61 -14.93 4.46
CA GLU A 155 16.05 -15.42 3.19
C GLU A 155 14.82 -16.31 3.41
N PHE A 156 14.75 -16.98 4.57
CA PHE A 156 13.74 -18.00 4.90
C PHE A 156 13.53 -18.97 3.74
N GLY A 157 12.35 -18.95 3.10
CA GLY A 157 12.04 -19.84 1.98
C GLY A 157 12.50 -19.29 0.62
N LEU A 158 12.84 -18.00 0.53
CA LEU A 158 13.23 -17.29 -0.71
C LEU A 158 14.75 -17.34 -0.95
N ASN A 159 15.41 -18.44 -0.58
CA ASN A 159 16.82 -18.64 -0.90
C ASN A 159 17.00 -19.03 -2.37
N ASP A 160 18.22 -18.84 -2.90
CA ASP A 160 18.53 -19.09 -4.31
C ASP A 160 18.16 -20.51 -4.76
N GLU A 161 18.40 -21.52 -3.91
CA GLU A 161 18.09 -22.92 -4.20
C GLU A 161 16.58 -23.16 -4.41
N ASN A 162 15.73 -22.58 -3.54
CA ASN A 162 14.28 -22.67 -3.69
C ASN A 162 13.78 -21.82 -4.85
N LEU A 163 14.34 -20.63 -5.09
CA LEU A 163 13.97 -19.75 -6.20
C LEU A 163 14.24 -20.41 -7.56
N THR A 164 15.39 -21.07 -7.72
CA THR A 164 15.68 -21.87 -8.92
C THR A 164 14.75 -23.07 -9.02
N ARG A 165 14.47 -23.76 -7.90
CA ARG A 165 13.57 -24.93 -7.89
C ARG A 165 12.13 -24.60 -8.28
N ILE A 166 11.61 -23.44 -7.86
CA ILE A 166 10.25 -22.99 -8.21
C ILE A 166 10.17 -22.35 -9.60
N GLY A 167 11.29 -22.20 -10.31
CA GLY A 167 11.34 -21.58 -11.64
C GLY A 167 11.14 -20.06 -11.62
N TYR A 168 11.58 -19.38 -10.56
CA TYR A 168 11.45 -17.92 -10.46
C TYR A 168 12.19 -17.20 -11.59
N ASP A 169 13.35 -17.72 -12.00
CA ASP A 169 14.14 -17.17 -13.11
C ASP A 169 13.40 -17.19 -14.45
N GLU A 170 12.50 -18.17 -14.66
CA GLU A 170 11.66 -18.26 -15.85
C GLU A 170 10.44 -17.32 -15.77
N ALA A 171 9.94 -17.06 -14.57
CA ALA A 171 8.85 -16.11 -14.32
C ALA A 171 9.31 -14.65 -14.35
N LYS A 172 10.60 -14.39 -14.10
CA LYS A 172 11.20 -13.06 -14.12
C LYS A 172 11.36 -12.55 -15.56
N THR A 173 10.42 -11.70 -15.98
CA THR A 173 10.45 -11.07 -17.31
C THR A 173 11.28 -9.79 -17.37
N HIS A 174 11.54 -9.16 -16.22
CA HIS A 174 12.23 -7.87 -16.10
C HIS A 174 13.17 -7.84 -14.89
N GLY A 175 14.20 -6.97 -14.95
CA GLY A 175 15.18 -6.78 -13.87
C GLY A 175 14.96 -5.51 -13.05
N GLY A 176 15.67 -5.39 -11.93
CA GLY A 176 15.62 -4.29 -10.99
C GLY A 176 15.79 -4.78 -9.55
N ILE A 177 16.35 -3.95 -8.65
CA ILE A 177 16.76 -4.36 -7.28
C ILE A 177 15.69 -5.18 -6.53
N PHE A 178 14.42 -4.81 -6.64
CA PHE A 178 13.33 -5.55 -5.98
C PHE A 178 12.96 -6.87 -6.65
N LEU A 179 13.21 -7.01 -7.95
CA LEU A 179 12.92 -8.19 -8.76
C LEU A 179 14.11 -9.16 -8.80
N ASP A 180 15.32 -8.61 -8.63
CA ASP A 180 16.56 -9.38 -8.59
C ASP A 180 16.80 -9.97 -7.19
N GLU A 181 16.39 -9.26 -6.13
CA GLU A 181 16.39 -9.76 -4.75
C GLU A 181 14.96 -9.77 -4.17
N PRO A 182 14.12 -10.74 -4.55
CA PRO A 182 12.73 -10.78 -4.10
C PRO A 182 12.61 -10.91 -2.58
N GLN A 183 13.55 -11.55 -1.88
CA GLN A 183 13.56 -11.62 -0.42
C GLN A 183 13.56 -10.24 0.24
N THR A 184 14.33 -9.31 -0.32
CA THR A 184 14.47 -7.93 0.14
C THR A 184 13.15 -7.17 -0.05
N ALA A 185 12.53 -7.32 -1.22
CA ALA A 185 11.23 -6.70 -1.53
C ALA A 185 10.09 -7.28 -0.66
N ILE A 186 10.04 -8.59 -0.50
CA ILE A 186 8.97 -9.27 0.24
C ILE A 186 9.08 -8.97 1.75
N CYS A 187 10.30 -8.97 2.31
CA CYS A 187 10.56 -8.54 3.69
C CYS A 187 10.11 -7.09 3.92
N LEU A 188 10.49 -6.18 3.02
CA LEU A 188 10.05 -4.79 3.07
C LEU A 188 8.52 -4.69 3.10
N GLY A 189 7.83 -5.43 2.23
CA GLY A 189 6.36 -5.47 2.19
C GLY A 189 5.73 -5.99 3.47
N ALA A 190 6.25 -7.10 4.01
CA ALA A 190 5.75 -7.69 5.26
C ALA A 190 5.79 -6.69 6.42
N ILE A 191 6.95 -6.05 6.64
CA ILE A 191 7.18 -5.11 7.73
C ILE A 191 6.42 -3.79 7.50
N TYR A 192 6.44 -3.27 6.27
CA TYR A 192 5.77 -2.02 5.92
C TYR A 192 4.26 -2.10 6.16
N TYR A 193 3.60 -3.12 5.60
CA TYR A 193 2.16 -3.27 5.77
C TYR A 193 1.78 -3.60 7.22
N PHE A 194 2.65 -4.29 7.96
CA PHE A 194 2.48 -4.49 9.40
C PHE A 194 2.52 -3.17 10.18
N ALA A 195 3.51 -2.32 9.92
CA ALA A 195 3.63 -1.01 10.55
C ALA A 195 2.43 -0.11 10.24
N LEU A 196 1.93 -0.13 9.01
CA LEU A 196 0.72 0.59 8.61
C LEU A 196 -0.53 0.07 9.33
N ALA A 197 -0.67 -1.26 9.45
CA ALA A 197 -1.78 -1.86 10.19
C ALA A 197 -1.75 -1.45 11.66
N LEU A 198 -0.58 -1.46 12.30
CA LEU A 198 -0.38 -1.02 13.68
C LEU A 198 -0.70 0.47 13.87
N TYR A 199 -0.27 1.34 12.96
CA TYR A 199 -0.60 2.76 13.01
C TYR A 199 -2.10 3.01 12.84
N GLY A 200 -2.74 2.21 11.99
CA GLY A 200 -4.18 2.25 11.78
C GLY A 200 -4.97 1.71 12.98
N LEU A 201 -4.36 0.91 13.87
CA LEU A 201 -5.08 0.32 14.97
C LEU A 201 -5.76 1.40 15.81
N PRO A 202 -7.03 1.18 16.17
CA PRO A 202 -7.76 2.14 16.97
C PRO A 202 -7.17 2.30 18.38
N ALA A 203 -6.26 3.26 18.57
CA ALA A 203 -5.74 3.64 19.88
C ALA A 203 -6.78 4.49 20.62
N SER A 204 -7.39 3.97 21.70
CA SER A 204 -8.28 4.61 22.71
C SER A 204 -9.48 5.49 22.28
N TRP A 205 -9.49 6.04 21.06
CA TRP A 205 -10.47 6.96 20.51
C TRP A 205 -11.62 6.23 19.80
N PHE A 206 -11.37 5.09 19.18
CA PHE A 206 -12.41 4.22 18.58
C PHE A 206 -13.41 3.70 19.60
N TRP A 207 -12.93 3.35 20.81
CA TRP A 207 -13.78 2.97 21.94
C TRP A 207 -14.61 4.15 22.49
N LYS A 208 -14.26 5.40 22.15
CA LYS A 208 -15.07 6.60 22.47
C LYS A 208 -16.09 6.95 21.38
N THR A 209 -15.89 6.50 20.14
CA THR A 209 -16.77 6.79 19.00
C THR A 209 -17.83 5.72 18.73
N ILE A 210 -17.70 4.54 19.32
CA ILE A 210 -18.81 3.56 19.34
C ILE A 210 -19.85 4.08 20.33
N PRO A 211 -21.09 4.38 19.88
CA PRO A 211 -22.16 4.72 20.80
C PRO A 211 -22.31 3.55 21.78
N LYS A 212 -22.14 3.83 23.08
CA LYS A 212 -22.50 2.87 24.12
C LYS A 212 -24.01 2.63 23.97
N VAL A 213 -24.37 1.40 23.58
CA VAL A 213 -25.74 0.91 23.64
C VAL A 213 -26.17 0.85 25.10
#